data_AF-A0A6G8CMW9-F1
#
_entry.id   AF-A0A6G8CMW9-F1
#
_cell.length_a   1.000
_cell.length_b   1.000
_cell.length_c   1.000
_cell.angle_alpha   90.00
_cell.angle_beta   90.00
_cell.angle_gamma   90.00
#
_symmetry.space_group_name_H-M   'P 1'
#
loop_
_entity.id
_entity.type
_entity.pdbx_description
1 polymer ?
#
loop_
_entity_poly.entity_id
_entity_poly.type
_entity_poly.pdbx_seq_one_letter_code
_entity_poly.pdbx_strand_id
1 'polypeptide(L)'
;MRRSRWAFGIALALAFLSLGASSLLLYWATWPVIGVWFPQMGKWSGDWVWGGIAGVAMFWPAAFLAAGDQNQILLEKNALTARRRAGYAAVLWGSAALLWLMVLFDQFG
;
A
#
# COMPACT_ATOMS: atom_id res chain seq x y z
N MET A 1 19.39 -21.15 -22.63
CA MET A 1 18.59 -21.55 -21.44
C MET A 1 19.16 -21.06 -20.11
N ARG A 2 20.47 -21.23 -19.81
CA ARG A 2 21.07 -20.86 -18.52
C ARG A 2 20.93 -19.36 -18.14
N ARG A 3 21.10 -18.44 -19.10
CA ARG A 3 20.92 -16.98 -18.89
C ARG A 3 19.48 -16.58 -18.55
N SER A 4 18.49 -17.28 -19.13
CA SER A 4 17.06 -17.01 -18.87
C SER A 4 16.64 -17.42 -17.45
N ARG A 5 17.20 -18.50 -16.90
CA ARG A 5 16.96 -18.91 -15.50
C ARG A 5 17.49 -17.88 -14.50
N TRP A 6 18.67 -17.32 -14.77
CA TRP A 6 19.24 -16.24 -13.95
C TRP A 6 18.41 -14.96 -14.04
N ALA A 7 18.01 -14.56 -15.26
CA ALA A 7 17.14 -13.40 -15.44
C ALA A 7 15.80 -13.56 -14.71
N PHE A 8 15.19 -14.75 -14.77
CA PHE A 8 13.97 -15.05 -14.03
C PHE A 8 14.17 -14.95 -12.51
N GLY A 9 15.23 -15.55 -11.97
CA GLY A 9 15.52 -15.47 -10.54
C GLY A 9 15.74 -14.03 -10.04
N ILE A 10 16.46 -13.21 -10.82
CA ILE A 10 16.69 -11.80 -10.50
C ILE A 10 15.38 -11.01 -10.56
N ALA A 11 14.57 -11.21 -11.60
CA ALA A 11 13.29 -10.53 -11.74
C ALA A 11 12.34 -10.88 -10.59
N LEU A 12 12.30 -12.15 -10.18
CA LEU A 12 11.51 -12.60 -9.03
C LEU A 12 11.97 -11.91 -7.74
N ALA A 13 13.28 -11.90 -7.47
CA ALA A 13 13.82 -11.23 -6.28
C ALA A 13 13.50 -9.73 -6.27
N LEU A 14 13.64 -9.05 -7.41
CA LEU A 14 13.32 -7.63 -7.55
C LEU A 14 11.81 -7.36 -7.34
N ALA A 15 10.94 -8.25 -7.81
CA ALA A 15 9.50 -8.12 -7.59
C ALA A 15 9.17 -8.21 -6.09
N PHE A 16 9.74 -9.18 -5.37
CA PHE A 16 9.56 -9.29 -3.91
C PHE A 16 10.10 -8.09 -3.14
N LEU A 17 11.28 -7.59 -3.52
CA LEU A 17 11.84 -6.37 -2.93
C LEU A 17 10.97 -5.14 -3.21
N SER A 18 10.38 -5.06 -4.40
CA SER A 18 9.46 -3.97 -4.75
C SER A 18 8.17 -4.01 -3.93
N LEU A 19 7.60 -5.20 -3.71
CA LEU A 19 6.44 -5.38 -2.82
C LEU A 19 6.76 -4.95 -1.38
N GLY A 20 7.91 -5.38 -0.84
CA GLY A 20 8.37 -4.96 0.48
C GLY A 20 8.56 -3.45 0.58
N ALA A 21 9.31 -2.86 -0.36
CA ALA A 21 9.63 -1.44 -0.35
C ALA A 21 8.38 -0.56 -0.48
N SER A 22 7.47 -0.89 -1.40
CA SER A 22 6.22 -0.14 -1.59
C SER A 22 5.35 -0.18 -0.33
N SER A 23 5.15 -1.34 0.27
CA SER A 23 4.36 -1.49 1.49
C SER A 23 4.98 -0.76 2.69
N LEU A 24 6.30 -0.81 2.84
CA LEU A 24 7.02 -0.03 3.86
C LEU A 24 6.81 1.48 3.67
N LEU A 25 6.88 1.98 2.45
CA LEU A 25 6.60 3.40 2.17
C LEU A 25 5.16 3.78 2.53
N LEU A 26 4.20 2.91 2.24
CA LEU A 26 2.80 3.10 2.64
C LEU A 26 2.62 3.09 4.15
N TYR A 27 3.32 2.21 4.87
CA TYR A 27 3.32 2.19 6.33
C TYR A 27 3.82 3.51 6.88
N TRP A 28 4.98 3.99 6.42
CA TRP A 28 5.52 5.28 6.88
C TRP A 28 4.61 6.45 6.54
N ALA A 29 3.97 6.44 5.37
CA ALA A 29 3.01 7.47 4.97
C ALA A 29 1.76 7.50 5.86
N THR A 30 1.37 6.35 6.42
CA THR A 30 0.14 6.20 7.23
C THR A 30 0.42 6.17 8.73
N TRP A 31 1.70 6.02 9.13
CA TRP A 31 2.18 5.98 10.52
C TRP A 31 1.63 7.08 11.43
N PRO A 32 1.53 8.37 11.01
CA PRO A 32 0.99 9.42 11.87
C PRO A 32 -0.42 9.13 12.39
N VAL A 33 -1.20 8.30 11.69
CA VAL A 33 -2.53 7.88 12.12
C VAL A 33 -2.45 6.55 12.86
N ILE A 34 -1.94 5.49 12.22
CA ILE A 34 -1.96 4.14 12.80
C ILE A 34 -1.10 4.01 14.07
N GLY A 35 -0.04 4.80 14.20
CA GLY A 35 0.92 4.72 15.31
C GLY A 35 0.38 5.21 16.66
N VAL A 36 -0.82 5.79 16.69
CA VAL A 36 -1.52 6.12 17.94
C VAL A 36 -2.02 4.85 18.65
N TRP A 37 -2.37 3.81 17.90
CA TRP A 37 -3.01 2.60 18.42
C TRP A 37 -2.10 1.37 18.40
N PHE A 38 -1.13 1.32 17.48
CA PHE A 38 -0.31 0.12 17.23
C PHE A 38 1.17 0.36 17.49
N PRO A 39 1.92 -0.69 17.91
CA PRO A 39 3.35 -0.57 18.14
C PRO A 39 4.09 -0.29 16.83
N GLN A 40 5.20 0.44 16.91
CA GLN A 40 6.08 0.67 15.78
C GLN A 40 6.60 -0.64 15.16
N MET A 41 6.83 -0.64 13.85
CA MET A 41 7.27 -1.81 13.09
C MET A 41 8.53 -2.50 13.65
N GLY A 42 9.45 -1.76 14.27
CA GLY A 42 10.64 -2.34 14.92
C GLY A 42 10.33 -3.26 16.11
N LYS A 43 9.08 -3.32 16.57
CA LYS A 43 8.60 -4.24 17.61
C LYS A 43 7.83 -5.44 17.05
N TRP A 44 7.58 -5.50 15.74
CA TRP A 44 6.84 -6.59 15.14
C TRP A 44 7.75 -7.82 14.99
N SER A 45 7.20 -8.99 15.29
CA SER A 45 7.88 -10.26 15.12
C SER A 45 6.87 -11.36 14.79
N GLY A 46 7.34 -12.39 14.08
CA GLY A 46 6.52 -13.53 13.66
C GLY A 46 6.31 -13.61 12.15
N ASP A 47 5.78 -14.75 11.70
CA ASP A 47 5.64 -15.10 10.28
C ASP A 47 4.62 -14.20 9.54
N TRP A 48 3.69 -13.60 10.28
CA TRP A 48 2.68 -12.70 9.74
C TRP A 48 3.26 -11.42 9.16
N VAL A 49 4.42 -10.96 9.63
CA VAL A 49 4.97 -9.64 9.26
C VAL A 49 5.18 -9.54 7.75
N TRP A 50 5.81 -10.55 7.17
CA TRP A 50 6.05 -10.56 5.72
C TRP A 50 4.76 -10.77 4.93
N GLY A 51 3.86 -11.64 5.41
CA GLY A 51 2.55 -11.85 4.81
C GLY A 51 1.71 -10.57 4.77
N GLY A 52 1.69 -9.81 5.86
CA GLY A 52 1.01 -8.52 5.97
C GLY A 52 1.62 -7.48 5.03
N ILE A 53 2.95 -7.33 5.02
CA ILE A 53 3.66 -6.41 4.12
C ILE A 53 3.31 -6.71 2.65
N ALA A 54 3.45 -7.98 2.24
CA ALA A 54 3.17 -8.41 0.88
C ALA A 54 1.68 -8.26 0.53
N GLY A 55 0.78 -8.59 1.47
CA GLY A 55 -0.66 -8.42 1.30
C GLY A 55 -1.04 -6.98 1.05
N VAL A 56 -0.56 -6.04 1.88
CA VAL A 56 -0.81 -4.60 1.67
C VAL A 56 -0.30 -4.15 0.30
N ALA A 57 0.92 -4.54 -0.09
CA ALA A 57 1.48 -4.19 -1.40
C ALA A 57 0.65 -4.73 -2.58
N MET A 58 0.10 -5.93 -2.43
CA MET A 58 -0.67 -6.61 -3.46
C MET A 58 -2.09 -6.05 -3.60
N PHE A 59 -2.74 -5.70 -2.48
CA PHE A 59 -4.12 -5.20 -2.48
C PHE A 59 -4.23 -3.69 -2.67
N TRP A 60 -3.24 -2.90 -2.24
CA TRP A 60 -3.28 -1.44 -2.36
C TRP A 60 -3.48 -0.91 -3.79
N PRO A 61 -2.87 -1.50 -4.85
CA PRO A 61 -3.13 -1.09 -6.24
C PRO A 61 -4.60 -1.14 -6.65
N ALA A 62 -5.45 -1.97 -6.04
CA ALA A 62 -6.88 -2.00 -6.35
C ALA A 62 -7.58 -0.66 -6.01
N ALA A 63 -7.04 0.11 -5.06
CA ALA A 63 -7.56 1.43 -4.71
C ALA A 63 -7.40 2.46 -5.84
N PHE A 64 -6.52 2.23 -6.82
CA PHE A 64 -6.40 3.10 -7.99
C PHE A 64 -7.65 3.09 -8.85
N LEU A 65 -8.41 1.98 -8.85
CA LEU A 65 -9.70 1.90 -9.55
C LEU A 65 -10.72 2.85 -8.91
N ALA A 66 -10.85 2.79 -7.58
CA ALA A 66 -11.74 3.68 -6.82
C ALA A 66 -11.30 5.14 -6.91
N ALA A 67 -9.99 5.42 -6.81
CA ALA A 67 -9.45 6.77 -6.95
C ALA A 67 -9.65 7.31 -8.37
N GLY A 68 -9.50 6.46 -9.39
CA GLY A 68 -9.75 6.77 -10.80
C GLY A 68 -11.21 7.15 -11.06
N ASP A 69 -12.14 6.31 -10.60
CA ASP A 69 -13.59 6.57 -10.69
C ASP A 69 -13.98 7.89 -10.00
N GLN A 70 -13.52 8.10 -8.77
CA GLN A 70 -13.73 9.33 -8.02
C GLN A 70 -13.19 10.57 -8.75
N ASN A 71 -12.01 10.46 -9.37
CA ASN A 71 -11.42 11.53 -10.15
C ASN A 71 -12.18 11.82 -11.46
N GLN A 72 -12.76 10.78 -12.09
CA GLN A 72 -13.58 10.90 -13.29
C GLN A 72 -14.89 11.64 -12.97
N ILE A 73 -15.57 11.25 -11.88
CA ILE A 73 -16.78 11.93 -11.40
C ILE A 73 -16.51 13.41 -11.12
N LEU A 74 -15.36 13.74 -10.52
CA LEU A 74 -14.99 15.13 -10.26
C LEU A 74 -14.61 15.89 -11.54
N LEU A 75 -14.02 15.22 -12.53
CA LEU A 75 -13.72 15.80 -13.83
C LEU A 75 -15.00 16.19 -14.56
N GLU A 76 -16.00 15.30 -14.60
CA GLU A 76 -17.32 15.56 -15.21
C GLU A 76 -18.06 16.71 -14.54
N LYS A 77 -17.81 16.93 -13.25
CA LYS A 77 -18.33 18.08 -12.48
C LYS A 77 -17.51 19.36 -12.65
N ASN A 78 -16.56 19.40 -13.59
CA ASN A 78 -15.64 20.52 -13.81
C ASN A 78 -14.90 20.97 -12.53
N ALA A 79 -14.59 20.03 -11.65
CA ALA A 79 -13.87 20.35 -10.43
C ALA A 79 -12.43 20.81 -10.73
N LEU A 80 -11.94 21.75 -9.93
CA LEU A 80 -10.57 22.25 -10.00
C LEU A 80 -9.55 21.09 -9.90
N THR A 81 -8.46 21.20 -10.66
CA THR A 81 -7.37 20.22 -10.68
C THR A 81 -6.82 19.91 -9.29
N ALA A 82 -6.69 20.92 -8.42
CA ALA A 82 -6.22 20.74 -7.05
C ALA A 82 -7.18 19.84 -6.23
N ARG A 83 -8.50 20.05 -6.34
CA ARG A 83 -9.51 19.27 -5.64
C ARG A 83 -9.51 17.81 -6.08
N ARG A 84 -9.34 17.59 -7.39
CA ARG A 84 -9.23 16.25 -7.98
C ARG A 84 -8.00 15.50 -7.47
N ARG A 85 -6.83 16.13 -7.51
CA ARG A 85 -5.58 15.55 -7.01
C ARG A 85 -5.64 15.27 -5.50
N ALA A 86 -6.19 16.19 -4.72
CA ALA A 86 -6.36 16.00 -3.28
C ALA A 86 -7.31 14.83 -2.99
N GLY A 87 -8.44 14.74 -3.68
CA GLY A 87 -9.37 13.61 -3.57
C GLY A 87 -8.72 12.27 -3.93
N TYR A 88 -8.02 12.23 -5.07
CA TYR A 88 -7.30 11.05 -5.52
C TYR A 88 -6.25 10.58 -4.51
N ALA A 89 -5.43 11.52 -4.02
CA ALA A 89 -4.43 11.23 -2.99
C ALA A 89 -5.08 10.77 -1.68
N ALA A 90 -6.22 11.37 -1.28
CA ALA A 90 -6.95 10.98 -0.07
C ALA A 90 -7.52 9.56 -0.17
N VAL A 91 -8.05 9.15 -1.33
CA VAL A 91 -8.54 7.77 -1.53
C VAL A 91 -7.39 6.78 -1.44
N LEU A 92 -6.27 7.05 -2.11
CA LEU A 92 -5.10 6.17 -2.08
C LEU A 92 -4.45 6.09 -0.70
N TRP A 93 -4.30 7.22 -0.02
CA TRP A 93 -3.74 7.26 1.32
C TRP A 93 -4.69 6.61 2.34
N GLY A 94 -5.98 6.87 2.24
CA GLY A 94 -7.01 6.29 3.10
C GLY A 94 -7.12 4.78 2.95
N SER A 95 -7.00 4.24 1.73
CA SER A 95 -6.97 2.80 1.50
C SER A 95 -5.70 2.15 2.06
N ALA A 96 -4.54 2.81 1.96
CA ALA A 96 -3.32 2.33 2.60
C ALA A 96 -3.48 2.24 4.12
N ALA A 97 -4.04 3.29 4.73
CA ALA A 97 -4.30 3.30 6.17
C ALA A 97 -5.28 2.20 6.56
N LEU A 98 -6.36 2.01 5.80
CA LEU A 98 -7.34 0.95 6.04
C LEU A 98 -6.72 -0.45 5.96
N LEU A 99 -5.91 -0.73 4.94
CA LEU A 99 -5.24 -2.03 4.78
C LEU A 99 -4.27 -2.30 5.93
N TRP A 100 -3.49 -1.30 6.33
CA TRP A 100 -2.62 -1.43 7.50
C TRP A 100 -3.39 -1.62 8.80
N LEU A 101 -4.50 -0.90 8.99
CA LEU A 101 -5.39 -1.09 10.14
C LEU A 101 -5.95 -2.51 10.19
N MET A 102 -6.41 -3.06 9.05
CA MET A 102 -6.91 -4.44 9.00
C MET A 102 -5.84 -5.45 9.41
N VAL A 103 -4.63 -5.33 8.87
CA VAL A 103 -3.50 -6.22 9.21
C VAL A 103 -3.12 -6.08 10.68
N LEU A 104 -3.00 -4.86 11.19
CA LEU A 104 -2.54 -4.65 12.57
C LEU A 104 -3.60 -4.99 13.60
N PHE A 105 -4.87 -4.76 13.28
CA PHE A 105 -5.98 -5.13 14.16
C PHE A 105 -6.10 -6.65 14.28
N ASP A 106 -5.93 -7.39 13.19
CA ASP A 106 -5.91 -8.86 13.22
C ASP A 106 -4.78 -9.44 14.10
N GLN A 107 -3.68 -8.70 14.28
CA GLN A 107 -2.48 -9.18 14.95
C GLN A 107 -2.32 -8.66 16.39
N PHE A 108 -2.85 -7.47 16.70
CA PHE A 108 -2.69 -6.80 18.00
C PHE A 108 -4.00 -6.43 18.70
N GLY A 109 -5.15 -6.54 18.03
CA GLY A 109 -6.48 -6.29 18.58
C GLY A 109 -7.10 -7.52 19.22
#